data_AF-A0A4R6L4R1-F1
#
_entry.id   AF-A0A4R6L4R1-F1
#
_cell.length_a   1.000
_cell.length_b   1.000
_cell.length_c   1.000
_cell.angle_alpha   90.00
_cell.angle_beta   90.00
_cell.angle_gamma   90.00
#
_symmetry.space_group_name_H-M   'P 1'
#
loop_
_entity.id
_entity.type
_entity.pdbx_description
1 polymer ?
#
loop_
_entity_poly.entity_id
_entity_poly.type
_entity_poly.pdbx_seq_one_letter_code
_entity_poly.pdbx_strand_id
1 'polypeptide(L)'
;MENFEEMEMPTPCQKCDGWFDLNDGAASEKWFPRTVICPECGEKEQNIVEMEQDIEDLQDEIDQANDAISSANETITENSSKIEELKEKLKVFDYD
;
A
#
# COMPACT_ATOMS: atom_id res chain seq x y z
N MET A 1 -3.35 -30.34 -23.24
CA MET A 1 -2.10 -31.01 -22.84
C MET A 1 -1.03 -30.26 -23.60
N GLU A 2 -0.26 -29.40 -22.94
CA GLU A 2 0.78 -28.63 -23.63
C GLU A 2 1.76 -29.62 -24.25
N ASN A 3 2.05 -29.42 -25.53
CA ASN A 3 2.87 -30.34 -26.29
C ASN A 3 4.32 -30.08 -25.90
N PHE A 4 4.89 -30.93 -25.05
CA PHE A 4 6.30 -30.87 -24.65
C PHE A 4 7.27 -30.85 -25.86
N GLU A 5 6.81 -31.28 -27.03
CA GLU A 5 7.56 -31.21 -28.30
C GLU A 5 7.75 -29.79 -28.83
N GLU A 6 6.97 -28.81 -28.37
CA GLU A 6 7.07 -27.39 -28.76
C GLU A 6 7.96 -26.57 -27.81
N MET A 7 8.24 -27.06 -26.59
CA MET A 7 9.12 -26.39 -25.62
C MET A 7 10.58 -26.75 -25.91
N GLU A 8 11.43 -25.76 -26.20
CA GLU A 8 12.87 -25.91 -26.40
C GLU A 8 13.58 -26.29 -25.10
N MET A 9 13.19 -25.66 -23.97
CA MET A 9 13.75 -25.92 -22.65
C MET A 9 12.65 -26.10 -21.59
N PRO A 10 11.95 -27.25 -21.58
CA PRO A 10 10.92 -27.52 -20.59
C PRO A 10 11.53 -27.58 -19.19
N THR A 11 11.02 -26.74 -18.30
CA THR A 11 11.47 -26.65 -16.90
C THR A 11 10.26 -26.53 -15.96
N PRO A 12 10.30 -27.12 -14.76
CA PRO A 12 9.21 -26.96 -13.80
C PRO A 12 9.29 -25.62 -13.05
N CYS A 13 8.14 -24.96 -12.93
CA CYS A 13 7.99 -23.74 -12.13
C CYS A 13 8.11 -24.04 -10.64
N GLN A 14 9.00 -23.33 -9.95
CA GLN A 14 9.22 -23.50 -8.50
C GLN A 14 8.02 -23.07 -7.64
N LYS A 15 7.07 -22.31 -8.19
CA LYS A 15 5.89 -21.82 -7.45
C LYS A 15 4.69 -22.75 -7.53
N CYS A 16 4.38 -23.25 -8.73
CA CYS A 16 3.13 -23.96 -9.03
C CYS A 16 3.34 -25.37 -9.56
N ASP A 17 4.60 -25.82 -9.70
CA ASP A 17 4.99 -27.12 -10.28
C ASP A 17 4.54 -27.36 -11.73
N GLY A 18 3.96 -26.35 -12.39
CA GLY A 18 3.62 -26.37 -13.80
C GLY A 18 4.88 -26.35 -14.68
N TRP A 19 4.84 -27.07 -15.79
CA TRP A 19 5.92 -27.04 -16.79
C TRP A 19 5.75 -25.82 -17.69
N PHE A 20 6.86 -25.18 -18.04
CA PHE A 20 6.91 -24.07 -18.98
C PHE A 20 8.25 -24.09 -19.73
N ASP A 21 8.35 -23.36 -20.83
CA ASP A 21 9.64 -23.14 -21.49
C ASP A 21 10.45 -22.09 -20.74
N LEU A 22 11.66 -22.44 -20.31
CA LEU A 22 12.54 -21.53 -19.59
C LEU A 22 12.81 -20.22 -20.35
N ASN A 23 12.78 -20.22 -21.69
CA ASN A 23 12.98 -19.02 -22.51
C ASN A 23 11.80 -18.04 -22.45
N ASP A 24 10.60 -18.53 -22.10
CA ASP A 24 9.39 -17.71 -21.96
C ASP A 24 9.18 -17.25 -20.50
N GLY A 25 9.96 -17.77 -19.56
CA GLY A 25 9.80 -17.51 -18.14
C GLY A 25 10.05 -16.07 -17.71
N ALA A 26 9.57 -15.75 -16.51
CA ALA A 26 9.81 -14.48 -15.84
C ALA A 26 10.85 -14.65 -14.72
N ALA A 27 11.75 -13.68 -14.57
CA ALA A 27 12.67 -13.67 -13.44
C ALA A 27 11.89 -13.37 -12.15
N SER A 28 12.08 -14.22 -11.13
CA SER A 28 11.47 -14.03 -9.82
C SER A 28 12.40 -13.21 -8.92
N GLU A 29 11.87 -12.13 -8.37
CA GLU A 29 12.61 -11.21 -7.52
C GLU A 29 12.24 -11.34 -6.03
N LYS A 30 10.97 -11.64 -5.74
CA LYS A 30 10.39 -11.65 -4.39
C LYS A 30 10.20 -13.07 -3.84
N TRP A 31 9.59 -13.98 -4.60
CA TRP A 31 9.26 -15.33 -4.17
C TRP A 31 10.47 -16.26 -4.23
N PHE A 32 11.19 -16.26 -5.36
CA PHE A 32 12.34 -17.12 -5.60
C PHE A 32 13.50 -16.34 -6.25
N PRO A 33 14.23 -15.51 -5.49
CA PRO A 33 15.30 -14.68 -6.03
C PRO A 33 16.31 -15.48 -6.86
N ARG A 34 16.75 -14.91 -7.99
CA ARG A 34 17.72 -15.53 -8.92
C ARG A 34 17.21 -16.80 -9.61
N THR A 35 15.91 -16.98 -9.67
CA THR A 35 15.26 -18.10 -10.36
C THR A 35 14.31 -17.57 -11.42
N VAL A 36 14.09 -18.36 -12.47
CA VAL A 36 13.06 -18.08 -13.48
C VAL A 36 11.84 -18.96 -13.16
N ILE A 37 10.67 -18.34 -13.10
CA ILE A 37 9.37 -18.99 -12.87
C ILE A 37 8.49 -18.88 -14.11
N CYS A 38 7.38 -19.63 -14.16
CA CYS A 38 6.49 -19.56 -15.32
C CYS A 38 5.87 -18.16 -15.47
N PRO A 39 5.47 -17.76 -16.69
CA PRO A 39 4.93 -16.43 -16.98
C PRO A 39 3.77 -16.05 -16.07
N GLU A 40 2.80 -16.96 -15.86
CA GLU A 40 1.64 -16.70 -15.01
C GLU A 40 2.01 -16.44 -13.55
N CYS A 41 3.05 -17.12 -13.05
CA CYS A 41 3.54 -16.89 -11.70
C CYS A 41 4.31 -15.57 -11.62
N GLY A 42 5.08 -15.22 -12.66
CA GLY A 42 5.73 -13.91 -12.79
C GLY A 42 4.74 -12.75 -12.76
N GLU A 43 3.67 -12.82 -13.56
CA GLU A 43 2.62 -11.79 -13.55
C GLU A 43 1.96 -11.64 -12.18
N LYS A 44 1.65 -12.76 -11.50
CA LYS A 44 1.08 -12.73 -10.16
C LYS A 44 2.05 -12.14 -9.14
N GLU A 45 3.34 -12.45 -9.24
CA GLU A 45 4.37 -11.89 -8.37
C GLU A 45 4.47 -10.37 -8.56
N GLN A 46 4.53 -9.91 -9.80
CA GLN A 46 4.57 -8.49 -10.14
C GLN A 46 3.32 -7.76 -9.61
N ASN A 47 2.13 -8.30 -9.84
CA ASN A 47 0.89 -7.71 -9.31
C ASN A 47 0.90 -7.60 -7.78
N ILE A 48 1.49 -8.57 -7.08
CA ILE A 48 1.63 -8.48 -5.61
C ILE A 48 2.59 -7.36 -5.21
N VAL A 49 3.72 -7.24 -5.90
CA VAL A 49 4.68 -6.15 -5.63
C VAL A 49 4.03 -4.78 -5.84
N GLU A 50 3.27 -4.62 -6.93
CA GLU A 50 2.53 -3.39 -7.21
C GLU A 50 1.48 -3.10 -6.13
N MET A 51 0.67 -4.10 -5.75
CA MET A 51 -0.33 -3.93 -4.68
C MET A 51 0.30 -3.60 -3.32
N GLU A 52 1.47 -4.16 -3.00
CA GLU A 52 2.18 -3.84 -1.75
C GLU A 52 2.69 -2.40 -1.77
N GLN A 53 3.20 -1.91 -2.90
CA GLN A 53 3.59 -0.51 -3.04
C GLN A 53 2.38 0.42 -2.89
N ASP A 54 1.26 0.10 -3.54
CA ASP A 54 0.03 0.88 -3.40
C ASP A 54 -0.47 0.92 -1.94
N ILE A 55 -0.30 -0.19 -1.19
CA ILE A 55 -0.65 -0.23 0.24
C ILE A 55 0.26 0.69 1.04
N GLU A 56 1.58 0.70 0.78
CA GLU A 56 2.53 1.59 1.45
C GLU A 56 2.19 3.06 1.17
N ASP A 57 1.93 3.41 -0.08
CA ASP A 57 1.56 4.77 -0.48
C ASP A 57 0.26 5.22 0.22
N LEU A 58 -0.76 4.35 0.30
CA LEU A 58 -2.01 4.64 1.00
C LEU A 58 -1.83 4.76 2.52
N GLN A 59 -0.89 4.02 3.11
CA GLN A 59 -0.55 4.16 4.54
C GLN A 59 0.06 5.54 4.81
N ASP A 60 0.98 5.99 3.96
CA ASP A 60 1.57 7.32 4.04
C ASP A 60 0.51 8.43 3.91
N GLU A 61 -0.46 8.27 3.01
CA GLU A 61 -1.59 9.20 2.88
C GLU A 61 -2.46 9.26 4.14
N ILE A 62 -2.73 8.10 4.76
CA ILE A 62 -3.49 8.01 6.01
C ILE A 62 -2.75 8.72 7.14
N ASP A 63 -1.44 8.51 7.26
CA ASP A 63 -0.63 9.13 8.31
C ASP A 63 -0.60 10.66 8.15
N GLN A 64 -0.42 11.16 6.93
CA GLN A 64 -0.52 12.60 6.64
C GLN A 64 -1.91 13.18 6.98
N ALA A 65 -2.98 12.45 6.67
CA ALA A 65 -4.34 12.87 7.01
C ALA A 65 -4.56 12.91 8.53
N ASN A 66 -4.02 11.93 9.26
CA ASN A 66 -4.09 11.89 10.73
C ASN A 66 -3.37 13.08 11.36
N ASP A 67 -2.18 13.44 10.87
CA ASP A 67 -1.42 14.60 11.35
C ASP A 67 -2.19 15.91 11.12
N ALA A 68 -2.83 16.04 9.95
CA ALA A 68 -3.69 17.19 9.65
C ALA A 68 -4.90 17.27 10.59
N ILE A 69 -5.55 16.14 10.88
CA ILE A 69 -6.66 16.06 11.84
C ILE A 69 -6.19 16.43 13.24
N SER A 70 -5.03 15.94 13.68
CA SER A 70 -4.47 16.27 14.99
C SER A 70 -4.26 17.78 15.13
N SER A 71 -3.62 18.39 14.14
CA SER A 71 -3.38 19.84 14.09
C SER A 71 -4.69 20.67 14.10
N ALA A 72 -5.70 20.19 13.38
CA ALA A 72 -7.01 20.82 13.36
C ALA A 72 -7.72 20.72 14.73
N ASN A 73 -7.61 19.57 15.41
CA ASN A 73 -8.17 19.37 16.74
C ASN A 73 -7.51 20.25 17.80
N GLU A 74 -6.19 20.44 17.73
CA GLU A 74 -5.48 21.41 18.59
C GLU A 74 -6.04 22.83 18.39
N THR A 75 -6.18 23.25 17.13
CA THR A 75 -6.75 24.56 16.78
C THR A 75 -8.20 24.70 17.29
N ILE A 76 -9.02 23.67 17.15
CA ILE A 76 -10.40 23.66 17.68
C ILE A 76 -10.41 23.83 19.19
N THR A 77 -9.50 23.14 19.89
CA THR A 77 -9.39 23.18 21.36
C THR A 77 -8.98 24.57 21.85
N GLU A 78 -7.98 25.19 21.20
CA GLU A 78 -7.56 26.56 21.51
C GLU A 78 -8.70 27.56 21.30
N ASN A 79 -9.39 27.48 20.15
CA ASN A 79 -10.47 28.40 19.83
C ASN A 79 -11.65 28.23 20.78
N SER A 80 -11.97 26.98 21.18
CA SER A 80 -13.01 26.71 22.17
C SER A 80 -12.68 27.35 23.52
N SER A 81 -11.42 27.27 23.95
CA SER A 81 -10.95 27.91 25.19
C SER A 81 -11.08 29.44 25.13
N LYS A 82 -10.63 30.06 24.02
CA LYS A 82 -10.76 31.51 23.78
C LYS A 82 -12.22 31.97 23.77
N ILE A 83 -13.13 31.16 23.21
CA ILE A 83 -14.57 31.47 23.20
C ILE A 83 -15.13 31.52 24.63
N GLU A 84 -14.80 30.54 25.48
CA GLU A 84 -15.27 30.53 26.87
C GLU A 84 -14.73 31.73 27.67
N GLU A 85 -13.45 32.06 27.51
CA GLU A 85 -12.88 33.27 28.13
C GLU A 85 -13.62 34.55 27.70
N LEU A 86 -13.96 34.66 26.40
CA LEU A 86 -14.70 35.81 25.89
C LEU A 86 -16.13 35.84 26.41
N LYS A 87 -16.81 34.69 26.52
CA LYS A 87 -18.14 34.60 27.13
C LYS A 87 -18.12 35.05 28.59
N GLU A 88 -17.11 34.65 29.36
CA GLU A 88 -16.96 35.09 30.75
C GLU A 88 -16.75 36.60 30.85
N LYS A 89 -15.88 37.17 30.01
CA LYS A 89 -15.68 38.62 29.95
C LYS A 89 -16.97 39.37 29.61
N LEU A 90 -17.75 38.88 28.64
CA LEU A 90 -19.02 39.49 28.28
C LEU A 90 -20.04 39.49 29.43
N LYS A 91 -20.11 38.42 30.23
CA LYS A 91 -20.98 38.37 31.41
C LYS A 91 -20.67 39.49 32.39
N VAL A 92 -19.40 39.89 32.55
CA VAL A 92 -19.01 40.98 33.45
C VAL A 92 -19.60 42.32 33.00
N PHE A 93 -19.71 42.55 31.68
CA PHE A 93 -20.24 43.81 31.14
C PHE A 93 -21.77 43.90 31.14
N ASP A 94 -22.49 42.78 31.25
CA ASP A 94 -23.97 42.73 31.22
C ASP A 94 -24.61 43.00 32.61
N TYR A 95 -23.79 43.21 33.66
CA TYR A 95 -24.23 43.55 35.03
C TYR A 95 -24.10 45.06 35.38
N ASP A 96 -23.76 45.91 34.40
CA ASP A 96 -23.81 47.39 34.49
C ASP A 96 -25.08 47.97 33.82
#